data_AF-A0A9X1GIC6-F1
#
_entry.id   AF-A0A9X1GIC6-F1
#
_cell.length_a   1.000
_cell.length_b   1.000
_cell.length_c   1.000
_cell.angle_alpha   90.00
_cell.angle_beta   90.00
_cell.angle_gamma   90.00
#
_symmetry.space_group_name_H-M   'P 1'
#
loop_
_entity.id
_entity.type
_entity.pdbx_description
1 polymer ?
#
loop_
_entity_poly.entity_id
_entity_poly.type
_entity_poly.pdbx_seq_one_letter_code
_entity_poly.pdbx_strand_id
1 'polypeptide(L)'
;MSNLNPSDASGKKTVAGICGILLGSLGIHKFILGYTTEGIIMLLGTILTCGFGGIVLGVIGLAEGIIYLTKTDDEFFNTYIANKKGWF
;
A
#
# COMPACT_ATOMS: atom_id res chain seq x y z
N MET A 1 10.89 -8.76 16.89
CA MET A 1 10.85 -9.25 15.51
C MET A 1 9.70 -10.24 15.42
N SER A 2 8.55 -9.84 14.88
CA SER A 2 7.45 -10.79 14.67
C SER A 2 7.90 -11.82 13.65
N ASN A 3 7.91 -13.11 14.04
CA ASN A 3 8.02 -14.24 13.14
C ASN A 3 6.81 -14.20 12.19
N LEU A 4 6.91 -13.45 11.10
CA LEU A 4 5.89 -13.45 10.06
C LEU A 4 6.08 -14.75 9.29
N ASN A 5 5.13 -15.67 9.49
CA ASN A 5 5.05 -16.87 8.69
C ASN A 5 4.80 -16.43 7.22
N PRO A 6 5.35 -17.08 6.19
CA PRO A 6 5.06 -16.74 4.79
C PRO A 6 3.55 -16.61 4.48
N SER A 7 2.69 -17.32 5.23
CA SER A 7 1.23 -17.17 5.18
C SER A 7 0.73 -15.76 5.57
N ASP A 8 1.37 -15.08 6.53
CA ASP A 8 1.03 -13.72 6.96
C ASP A 8 1.37 -12.68 5.90
N ALA A 9 2.44 -12.92 5.14
CA ALA A 9 2.85 -12.05 4.03
C ALA A 9 1.81 -12.09 2.90
N SER A 10 1.31 -13.28 2.55
CA SER A 10 0.28 -13.47 1.53
C SER A 10 -1.06 -12.82 1.93
N GLY A 11 -1.45 -12.95 3.22
CA GLY A 11 -2.63 -12.27 3.77
C GLY A 11 -2.51 -10.75 3.71
N LYS A 12 -1.39 -10.20 4.17
CA LYS A 12 -1.11 -8.76 4.10
C LYS A 12 -1.05 -8.23 2.67
N LYS A 13 -0.49 -9.01 1.74
CA LYS A 13 -0.45 -8.69 0.31
C LYS A 13 -1.85 -8.53 -0.26
N THR A 14 -2.71 -9.51 -0.01
CA THR A 14 -4.09 -9.51 -0.50
C THR A 14 -4.87 -8.32 0.06
N VAL A 15 -4.77 -8.08 1.37
CA VAL A 15 -5.45 -6.94 2.02
C VAL A 15 -4.90 -5.61 1.50
N ALA A 16 -3.58 -5.45 1.42
CA ALA A 16 -2.98 -4.22 0.90
C ALA A 16 -3.33 -3.97 -0.57
N GLY A 17 -3.37 -5.02 -1.39
CA GLY A 17 -3.75 -4.95 -2.80
C GLY A 17 -5.20 -4.50 -3.00
N ILE A 18 -6.14 -5.14 -2.30
CA ILE A 18 -7.57 -4.80 -2.35
C ILE A 18 -7.81 -3.38 -1.79
N CYS A 19 -7.18 -3.04 -0.67
CA CYS A 19 -7.25 -1.68 -0.12
C CYS A 19 -6.63 -0.64 -1.07
N GLY A 20 -5.57 -0.99 -1.82
CA GLY A 20 -4.98 -0.09 -2.81
C GLY A 20 -5.94 0.21 -3.96
N ILE A 21 -6.67 -0.81 -4.44
CA ILE A 21 -7.66 -0.65 -5.51
C ILE A 21 -8.87 0.16 -5.06
N LEU A 22 -9.44 -0.17 -3.90
CA LEU A 22 -10.70 0.44 -3.44
C LEU A 22 -10.51 1.76 -2.70
N LEU A 23 -9.41 1.88 -1.95
CA LEU A 23 -9.14 2.97 -1.01
C LEU A 23 -7.77 3.62 -1.25
N GLY A 24 -7.23 3.46 -2.47
CA GLY A 24 -5.91 3.97 -2.85
C GLY A 24 -5.77 5.48 -2.72
N SER A 25 -6.83 6.24 -3.00
CA SER A 25 -6.84 7.71 -2.88
C SER A 25 -6.68 8.19 -1.43
N LEU A 26 -6.98 7.34 -0.45
CA LEU A 26 -6.81 7.62 0.98
C LEU A 26 -5.44 7.14 1.51
N GLY A 27 -4.72 6.31 0.75
CA GLY A 27 -3.44 5.74 1.15
C GLY A 27 -3.54 4.63 2.21
N ILE A 28 -4.73 4.04 2.40
CA ILE A 28 -4.98 3.06 3.47
C ILE A 28 -4.05 1.84 3.36
N HIS A 29 -3.81 1.36 2.14
CA HIS A 29 -2.91 0.24 1.86
C HIS A 29 -1.48 0.41 2.42
N LYS A 30 -0.99 1.66 2.52
CA LYS A 30 0.33 1.95 3.12
C LYS A 30 0.34 1.71 4.63
N PHE A 31 -0.74 2.02 5.33
CA PHE A 31 -0.84 1.78 6.76
C PHE A 31 -0.85 0.27 7.10
N ILE A 32 -1.45 -0.57 6.25
CA ILE A 32 -1.43 -2.03 6.40
C ILE A 32 0.02 -2.58 6.39
N LEU A 33 0.90 -1.96 5.61
CA LEU A 33 2.32 -2.33 5.51
C LEU A 33 3.21 -1.67 6.57
N GLY A 34 2.61 -0.81 7.41
CA GLY A 34 3.33 -0.02 8.40
C GLY A 34 4.16 1.11 7.79
N TYR A 35 3.70 1.66 6.67
CA TYR A 35 4.23 2.87 6.02
C TYR A 35 3.39 4.09 6.43
N THR A 36 3.48 4.43 7.72
CA THR A 36 2.65 5.49 8.31
C THR A 36 2.94 6.85 7.69
N THR A 37 4.20 7.15 7.37
CA THR A 37 4.60 8.43 6.78
C THR A 37 4.00 8.60 5.38
N GLU A 38 4.13 7.59 4.54
CA GLU A 38 3.62 7.57 3.16
C GLU A 38 2.09 7.61 3.15
N GLY A 39 1.45 6.84 4.04
CA GLY A 39 0.00 6.88 4.22
C GLY A 39 -0.49 8.28 4.64
N ILE A 40 0.21 8.96 5.55
CA ILE A 40 -0.13 10.32 5.96
C ILE A 40 0.08 11.30 4.80
N ILE A 41 1.14 11.16 4.00
CA ILE A 41 1.36 12.01 2.81
C ILE A 41 0.21 11.86 1.82
N MET A 42 -0.27 10.64 1.56
CA MET A 42 -1.43 10.40 0.70
C MET A 42 -2.71 11.02 1.30
N LEU A 43 -2.95 10.79 2.59
CA LEU A 43 -4.12 11.30 3.28
C LEU A 43 -4.16 12.84 3.28
N LEU A 44 -3.05 13.48 3.66
CA LEU A 44 -2.93 14.94 3.67
C LEU A 44 -2.94 15.50 2.25
N GLY A 45 -2.30 14.83 1.29
CA GLY A 45 -2.35 15.23 -0.11
C GLY A 45 -3.78 15.26 -0.65
N THR A 46 -4.60 14.27 -0.31
CA THR A 46 -6.02 14.24 -0.66
C THR A 46 -6.84 15.28 0.11
N ILE A 47 -6.59 15.48 1.41
CA ILE A 47 -7.36 16.43 2.24
C ILE A 47 -7.02 17.88 1.93
N LEU A 48 -5.73 18.24 1.86
CA LEU A 48 -5.27 19.61 1.64
C LEU A 48 -5.60 20.14 0.24
N THR A 49 -5.77 19.25 -0.73
CA THR A 49 -6.22 19.59 -2.08
C THR A 49 -7.75 19.58 -2.21
N CYS A 50 -8.48 19.54 -1.08
CA CYS A 50 -9.94 19.47 -1.04
C CYS A 50 -10.50 18.27 -1.86
N GLY A 51 -9.79 17.14 -1.85
CA GLY A 51 -10.14 15.93 -2.59
C GLY A 51 -9.63 15.86 -4.03
N PHE A 52 -9.13 16.96 -4.60
CA PHE A 52 -8.71 17.00 -6.01
C PHE A 52 -7.45 16.18 -6.28
N GLY A 53 -6.50 16.21 -5.34
CA GLY A 53 -5.30 15.37 -5.35
C GLY A 53 -5.61 13.88 -5.17
N GLY A 54 -6.81 13.55 -4.68
CA GLY A 54 -7.30 12.18 -4.56
C GLY A 54 -7.41 11.45 -5.90
N ILE A 55 -7.56 12.16 -7.02
CA ILE A 55 -7.55 11.54 -8.35
C ILE A 55 -6.16 11.00 -8.68
N VAL A 56 -5.11 11.82 -8.54
CA VAL A 56 -3.73 11.42 -8.82
C VAL A 56 -3.26 10.34 -7.83
N LEU A 57 -3.51 10.55 -6.53
CA LEU A 57 -3.17 9.59 -5.49
C LEU A 57 -3.99 8.31 -5.60
N GLY A 58 -5.22 8.39 -6.11
CA GLY A 58 -6.07 7.24 -6.42
C GLY A 58 -5.51 6.39 -7.55
N VAL A 59 -5.00 7.01 -8.62
CA VAL A 59 -4.31 6.30 -9.71
C VAL A 59 -3.04 5.62 -9.19
N ILE A 60 -2.26 6.29 -8.34
CA ILE A 60 -1.07 5.70 -7.73
C ILE A 60 -1.45 4.50 -6.85
N GLY A 61 -2.44 4.67 -5.97
CA GLY A 61 -2.92 3.59 -5.10
C GLY A 61 -3.51 2.41 -5.88
N LEU A 62 -4.21 2.67 -6.98
CA LEU A 62 -4.71 1.64 -7.90
C LEU A 62 -3.57 0.85 -8.55
N ALA A 63 -2.56 1.56 -9.07
CA ALA A 63 -1.39 0.94 -9.68
C ALA A 63 -0.62 0.09 -8.65
N GLU A 64 -0.40 0.59 -7.44
CA GLU A 64 0.22 -0.17 -6.36
C GLU A 64 -0.63 -1.36 -5.92
N GLY A 65 -1.96 -1.22 -5.86
CA GLY A 65 -2.88 -2.30 -5.57
C GLY A 65 -2.73 -3.45 -6.57
N ILE A 66 -2.64 -3.14 -7.87
CA ILE A 66 -2.38 -4.14 -8.92
C ILE A 66 -1.00 -4.76 -8.74
N ILE A 67 0.05 -3.96 -8.51
CA ILE A 67 1.43 -4.44 -8.31
C ILE A 67 1.51 -5.42 -7.12
N TYR A 68 0.81 -5.14 -6.03
CA TYR A 68 0.79 -6.01 -4.86
C TYR A 68 0.12 -7.34 -5.19
N LEU A 69 -1.00 -7.32 -5.92
CA LEU A 69 -1.71 -8.55 -6.30
C LEU A 69 -0.98 -9.39 -7.36
N THR A 70 -0.19 -8.75 -8.24
CA THR A 70 0.52 -9.45 -9.31
C THR A 70 1.90 -9.97 -8.89
N LYS A 71 2.46 -9.49 -7.78
CA LYS A 71 3.70 -10.03 -7.21
C LYS A 71 3.50 -11.38 -6.53
N THR A 72 4.55 -12.21 -6.61
CA THR A 72 4.66 -13.43 -5.80
C THR A 72 4.82 -13.05 -4.32
N ASP A 73 4.42 -13.94 -3.42
CA ASP A 73 4.45 -13.67 -1.97
C ASP A 73 5.87 -13.38 -1.47
N ASP A 74 6.86 -14.12 -1.99
CA ASP A 74 8.28 -13.95 -1.65
C ASP A 74 8.83 -12.60 -2.14
N GLU A 75 8.49 -12.18 -3.35
CA GLU A 75 8.90 -10.88 -3.87
C GLU A 75 8.24 -9.74 -3.09
N PHE A 76 6.96 -9.87 -2.78
CA PHE A 76 6.22 -8.89 -2.01
C PHE A 76 6.82 -8.73 -0.61
N PHE A 77 7.09 -9.86 0.06
CA PHE A 77 7.71 -9.86 1.37
C PHE A 77 9.09 -9.20 1.33
N ASN A 78 9.96 -9.62 0.41
CA ASN A 78 11.30 -9.05 0.31
C ASN A 78 11.25 -7.55 -0.01
N THR A 79 10.36 -7.11 -0.89
CA THR A 79 10.32 -5.72 -1.35
C THR A 79 9.66 -4.78 -0.33
N TYR A 80 8.47 -5.14 0.15
CA TYR A 80 7.61 -4.24 0.94
C TYR A 80 7.55 -4.56 2.43
N ILE A 81 7.98 -5.75 2.86
CA ILE A 81 8.05 -6.08 4.29
C ILE A 81 9.50 -5.95 4.78
N ALA A 82 10.45 -6.60 4.10
CA ALA A 82 11.86 -6.62 4.51
C ALA A 82 12.61 -5.34 4.11
N ASN A 83 12.52 -4.93 2.84
CA ASN A 83 13.24 -3.74 2.34
C ASN A 83 12.46 -2.43 2.50
N LYS A 84 11.23 -2.48 3.02
CA LYS A 84 10.42 -1.29 3.33
C LYS A 84 10.33 -0.28 2.16
N LYS A 85 10.14 -0.75 0.92
CA LYS A 85 9.97 0.10 -0.26
C LYS A 85 8.69 0.95 -0.17
N GLY A 86 8.86 2.26 0.01
CA GLY A 86 7.77 3.20 0.29
C GLY A 86 6.79 3.44 -0.87
N TRP A 87 7.26 3.41 -2.14
CA TRP A 87 6.43 3.67 -3.33
C TRP A 87 6.85 2.78 -4.50
N PHE A 88 5.86 2.35 -5.31
CA PHE A 88 6.03 1.53 -6.53
C PHE A 88 7.18 0.54 -6.44
#